data_AF-A0AAJ4SIP4-F1
#
_entry.id   AF-A0AAJ4SIP4-F1
#
_cell.length_a   1.000
_cell.length_b   1.000
_cell.length_c   1.000
_cell.angle_alpha   90.00
_cell.angle_beta   90.00
_cell.angle_gamma   90.00
#
_symmetry.space_group_name_H-M   'P 1'
#
loop_
_entity.id
_entity.type
_entity.pdbx_description
1 polymer ?
#
loop_
_entity_poly.entity_id
_entity_poly.type
_entity_poly.pdbx_seq_one_letter_code
_entity_poly.pdbx_strand_id
1 'polypeptide(L)'
;MTIFFNELKVNGHHLFGRFELAEFQGKDYLVVSDIRQKDLFDNFINNITEITRFVNEKGDMLKNLYDGKPVNFINLEIGKDNELIIEVVKSDFKATRNFGS
;
A
#
# COMPACT_ATOMS: atom_id res chain seq x y z
N MET A 1 -3.79 3.46 14.21
CA MET A 1 -4.95 4.16 13.58
C MET A 1 -5.42 3.31 12.40
N THR A 2 -6.72 3.32 12.08
CA THR A 2 -7.27 2.56 10.93
C THR A 2 -8.05 3.48 9.99
N ILE A 3 -7.77 3.41 8.70
CA ILE A 3 -8.41 4.23 7.66
C ILE A 3 -8.81 3.34 6.48
N PHE A 4 -10.03 3.52 5.98
CA PHE A 4 -10.52 2.77 4.82
C PHE A 4 -10.41 3.60 3.54
N PHE A 5 -10.11 2.91 2.44
CA PHE A 5 -10.09 3.45 1.09
C PHE A 5 -10.90 2.56 0.15
N ASN A 6 -11.49 3.19 -0.86
CA ASN A 6 -12.21 2.52 -1.94
C ASN A 6 -11.44 2.51 -3.26
N GLU A 7 -10.41 3.36 -3.37
CA GLU A 7 -9.59 3.49 -4.57
C GLU A 7 -8.13 3.81 -4.21
N LEU A 8 -7.20 3.20 -4.95
CA LEU A 8 -5.78 3.50 -4.95
C LEU A 8 -5.35 3.89 -6.37
N LYS A 9 -4.47 4.89 -6.50
CA LYS A 9 -3.83 5.20 -7.78
C LYS A 9 -2.37 4.76 -7.77
N VAL A 10 -2.09 3.73 -8.54
CA VAL A 10 -0.83 2.97 -8.56
C VAL A 10 -0.21 3.07 -9.95
N ASN A 11 0.97 3.70 -10.08
CA ASN A 11 1.61 4.00 -11.38
C ASN A 11 0.67 4.60 -12.44
N GLY A 12 -0.26 5.46 -12.02
CA GLY A 12 -1.25 6.06 -12.93
C GLY A 12 -2.52 5.25 -13.15
N HIS A 13 -2.55 3.97 -12.75
CA HIS A 13 -3.71 3.09 -12.85
C HIS A 13 -4.57 3.15 -11.59
N HIS A 14 -5.89 3.04 -11.77
CA HIS A 14 -6.86 3.04 -10.68
C HIS A 14 -7.15 1.59 -10.27
N LEU A 15 -7.01 1.30 -8.99
CA LEU A 15 -7.43 0.05 -8.36
C LEU A 15 -8.62 0.34 -7.47
N PHE A 16 -9.70 -0.41 -7.67
CA PHE A 16 -10.92 -0.29 -6.88
C PHE A 16 -11.09 -1.52 -6.01
N GLY A 17 -11.49 -1.32 -4.77
CA GLY A 17 -11.61 -2.40 -3.80
C GLY A 17 -11.80 -1.83 -2.40
N ARG A 18 -11.97 -2.72 -1.41
CA ARG A 18 -11.93 -2.30 -0.01
C ARG A 18 -10.49 -2.46 0.47
N PHE A 19 -9.88 -1.34 0.81
CA PHE A 19 -8.53 -1.30 1.36
C PHE A 19 -8.58 -0.72 2.77
N GLU A 20 -7.81 -1.31 3.67
CA GLU A 20 -7.65 -0.83 5.04
C GLU A 20 -6.19 -0.48 5.28
N LEU A 21 -5.91 0.75 5.70
CA LEU A 21 -4.59 1.15 6.17
C LEU A 21 -4.59 1.16 7.68
N ALA A 22 -3.74 0.30 8.24
CA ALA A 22 -3.56 0.13 9.67
C ALA A 22 -2.10 0.43 10.06
N GLU A 23 -1.92 1.13 11.16
CA GLU A 23 -0.60 1.34 11.75
C GLU A 23 -0.34 0.29 12.84
N PHE A 24 0.79 -0.43 12.73
CA PHE A 24 1.25 -1.39 13.73
C PHE A 24 2.75 -1.21 13.99
N GLN A 25 3.13 -1.02 15.25
CA GLN A 25 4.52 -0.80 15.68
C GLN A 25 5.23 0.36 14.92
N GLY A 26 4.50 1.43 14.59
CA GLY A 26 5.03 2.59 13.87
C GLY A 26 5.27 2.35 12.37
N LYS A 27 4.72 1.26 11.82
CA LYS A 27 4.72 0.96 10.38
C LYS A 27 3.30 0.92 9.85
N ASP A 28 3.15 1.35 8.59
CA ASP A 28 1.87 1.34 7.89
C ASP A 28 1.70 0.08 7.05
N TYR A 29 0.54 -0.54 7.19
CA TYR A 29 0.16 -1.74 6.47
C TYR A 29 -1.17 -1.53 5.77
N LEU A 30 -1.20 -1.85 4.48
CA LEU A 30 -2.39 -1.91 3.67
C LEU A 30 -2.91 -3.36 3.64
N VAL A 31 -4.11 -3.56 4.15
CA VAL A 31 -4.83 -4.84 4.14
C VAL A 31 -5.83 -4.83 2.98
N VAL A 32 -5.77 -5.88 2.17
CA VAL A 32 -6.69 -6.12 1.04
C VAL A 32 -7.38 -7.46 1.26
N SER A 33 -8.68 -7.45 1.49
CA SER A 33 -9.49 -8.66 1.67
C SER A 33 -9.87 -9.31 0.32
N ASP A 34 -8.91 -9.43 -0.60
CA ASP A 34 -9.06 -10.14 -1.88
C ASP A 34 -7.73 -10.76 -2.35
N ILE A 35 -7.47 -12.01 -1.93
CA ILE A 35 -6.26 -12.75 -2.29
C ILE A 35 -6.07 -12.95 -3.80
N ARG A 36 -7.12 -12.84 -4.62
CA ARG A 36 -7.00 -13.02 -6.07
C ARG A 36 -6.13 -11.93 -6.71
N GLN A 37 -5.91 -10.82 -6.01
CA GLN A 37 -5.02 -9.74 -6.44
C GLN A 37 -3.55 -9.97 -6.03
N LYS A 38 -3.20 -11.11 -5.41
CA LYS A 38 -1.84 -11.37 -4.91
C LYS A 38 -0.76 -11.13 -5.96
N ASP A 39 -0.90 -11.76 -7.12
CA ASP A 39 0.10 -11.66 -8.20
C ASP A 39 0.28 -10.21 -8.69
N LEU A 40 -0.79 -9.42 -8.65
CA LEU A 40 -0.75 -8.00 -8.98
C LEU A 40 0.09 -7.22 -7.95
N PHE A 41 -0.15 -7.43 -6.65
CA PHE A 41 0.60 -6.74 -5.60
C PHE A 41 2.06 -7.20 -5.48
N ASP A 42 2.35 -8.48 -5.72
CA ASP A 42 3.72 -8.98 -5.85
C ASP A 42 4.47 -8.26 -6.97
N ASN A 43 3.81 -8.10 -8.13
CA ASN A 43 4.39 -7.34 -9.24
C ASN A 43 4.62 -5.86 -8.88
N PHE A 44 3.75 -5.24 -8.09
CA PHE A 44 3.95 -3.86 -7.66
C PHE A 44 5.16 -3.70 -6.74
N ILE A 45 5.33 -4.58 -5.76
CA ILE A 45 6.50 -4.58 -4.86
C ILE A 45 7.79 -4.80 -5.65
N ASN A 46 7.79 -5.77 -6.56
CA ASN A 46 8.97 -6.11 -7.34
C ASN A 46 9.44 -4.97 -8.26
N ASN A 47 8.51 -4.14 -8.73
CA ASN A 47 8.77 -3.01 -9.61
C ASN A 47 8.90 -1.66 -8.88
N ILE A 48 8.89 -1.64 -7.54
CA ILE A 48 8.99 -0.39 -6.73
C ILE A 48 7.93 0.61 -7.19
N THR A 49 6.69 0.13 -7.21
CA THR A 49 5.56 0.86 -7.77
C THR A 49 5.07 1.95 -6.80
N GLU A 50 4.86 3.15 -7.34
CA GLU A 50 4.44 4.31 -6.57
C GLU A 50 2.91 4.42 -6.50
N ILE A 51 2.42 4.62 -5.28
CA ILE A 51 1.05 5.03 -4.98
C ILE A 51 1.05 6.55 -4.89
N THR A 52 0.23 7.17 -5.72
CA THR A 52 0.13 8.62 -5.83
C THR A 52 -1.17 9.17 -5.28
N ARG A 53 -2.13 8.30 -4.92
CA ARG A 53 -3.43 8.69 -4.33
C ARG A 53 -4.02 7.56 -3.49
N PHE A 54 -4.59 7.94 -2.35
CA PHE A 54 -5.47 7.11 -1.53
C PHE A 54 -6.82 7.80 -1.45
N VAL A 55 -7.89 7.21 -1.96
CA VAL A 55 -9.19 7.87 -2.04
C VAL A 55 -10.21 7.17 -1.13
N ASN A 56 -10.97 7.96 -0.38
CA ASN A 56 -12.15 7.53 0.38
C ASN A 56 -13.29 8.56 0.26
N GLU A 57 -14.34 8.46 1.08
CA GLU A 57 -15.47 9.41 1.01
C GLU A 57 -15.09 10.88 1.28
N LYS A 58 -13.91 11.12 1.88
CA LYS A 58 -13.38 12.47 2.16
C LYS A 58 -12.45 12.98 1.05
N GLY A 59 -12.23 12.20 0.00
CA GLY A 59 -11.36 12.54 -1.13
C GLY A 59 -9.97 11.93 -1.01
N ASP A 60 -8.98 12.60 -1.59
CA ASP A 60 -7.59 12.14 -1.60
C ASP A 60 -6.91 12.40 -0.26
N MET A 61 -6.45 11.32 0.37
CA MET A 61 -5.90 11.30 1.72
C MET A 61 -4.37 11.34 1.75
N LEU A 62 -3.68 11.31 0.60
CA LEU A 62 -2.21 11.26 0.57
C LEU A 62 -1.59 12.48 1.28
N LYS A 63 -2.18 13.67 1.11
CA LYS A 63 -1.70 14.88 1.79
C LYS A 63 -1.79 14.78 3.31
N ASN A 64 -2.83 14.13 3.82
CA ASN A 64 -3.09 14.02 5.25
C ASN A 64 -2.24 12.92 5.91
N LEU A 65 -1.87 11.89 5.16
CA LEU A 65 -1.18 10.71 5.67
C LEU A 65 0.32 10.74 5.42
N TYR A 66 0.73 11.25 4.27
CA TYR A 66 2.10 11.16 3.77
C TYR A 66 2.66 12.51 3.32
N ASP A 67 2.10 13.61 3.81
CA ASP A 67 2.50 14.98 3.44
C ASP A 67 2.43 15.24 1.92
N GLY A 68 1.62 14.45 1.22
CA GLY A 68 1.44 14.53 -0.23
C GLY A 68 2.56 13.87 -1.03
N LYS A 69 3.48 13.16 -0.36
CA LYS A 69 4.55 12.40 -1.01
C LYS A 69 4.04 11.03 -1.48
N PRO A 70 4.50 10.54 -2.64
CA PRO A 70 4.23 9.18 -3.07
C PRO A 70 4.74 8.16 -2.03
N VAL A 71 4.12 6.98 -2.03
CA VAL A 71 4.52 5.86 -1.18
C VAL A 71 4.69 4.60 -2.03
N ASN A 72 5.47 3.64 -1.55
CA ASN A 72 5.77 2.38 -2.22
C ASN A 72 5.26 1.20 -1.40
N PHE A 73 4.86 0.14 -2.10
CA PHE A 73 4.74 -1.18 -1.50
C PHE A 73 6.12 -1.82 -1.38
N ILE A 74 6.46 -2.35 -0.21
CA ILE A 74 7.79 -2.94 0.02
C ILE A 74 7.78 -4.40 0.46
N ASN A 75 6.66 -4.90 0.98
CA ASN A 75 6.52 -6.28 1.41
C ASN A 75 5.07 -6.74 1.28
N LEU A 76 4.85 -8.03 1.04
CA LEU A 76 3.53 -8.67 1.01
C LEU A 76 3.54 -9.96 1.81
N GLU A 77 2.54 -10.12 2.65
CA GLU A 77 2.26 -11.33 3.43
C GLU A 77 0.80 -11.76 3.23
N ILE A 78 0.52 -13.05 3.40
CA ILE A 78 -0.84 -13.58 3.40
C ILE A 78 -1.29 -13.78 4.86
N GLY A 79 -2.30 -13.03 5.27
CA GLY A 79 -2.93 -13.10 6.59
C GLY A 79 -3.84 -14.31 6.77
N LYS A 80 -4.37 -14.47 7.99
CA LYS A 80 -5.12 -15.66 8.43
C LYS A 80 -6.45 -15.91 7.71
N ASP A 81 -7.01 -14.90 7.04
CA ASP A 81 -8.31 -14.98 6.34
C ASP A 81 -8.17 -14.79 4.82
N ASN A 82 -7.04 -15.23 4.25
CA ASN A 82 -6.68 -14.96 2.85
C ASN A 82 -6.67 -13.45 2.54
N GLU A 83 -6.23 -12.65 3.49
CA GLU A 83 -6.01 -11.23 3.28
C GLU A 83 -4.59 -10.99 2.82
N LEU A 84 -4.39 -10.01 1.95
CA LEU A 84 -3.04 -9.55 1.61
C LEU A 84 -2.68 -8.42 2.58
N ILE A 85 -1.55 -8.55 3.25
CA ILE A 85 -1.00 -7.54 4.16
C ILE A 85 0.24 -6.97 3.48
N ILE A 86 0.19 -5.69 3.14
CA ILE A 86 1.21 -5.03 2.33
C ILE A 86 1.83 -3.90 3.14
N GLU A 87 3.14 -3.93 3.35
CA GLU A 87 3.86 -2.84 4.03
C GLU A 87 4.04 -1.66 3.08
N VAL A 88 3.71 -0.45 3.55
CA VAL A 88 3.74 0.80 2.78
C VAL A 88 4.73 1.78 3.40
N VAL A 89 5.58 2.42 2.58
CA VAL A 89 6.56 3.41 3.06
C VAL A 89 6.63 4.62 2.13
N LYS A 90 6.97 5.80 2.66
CA LYS A 90 7.22 7.00 1.85
C LYS A 90 8.33 6.75 0.82
N SER A 91 8.14 7.20 -0.43
CA SER A 91 9.07 6.93 -1.55
C SER A 91 10.46 7.59 -1.36
N ASP A 92 10.54 8.63 -0.53
CA ASP A 92 11.80 9.27 -0.15
C ASP A 92 12.62 8.46 0.87
N PHE A 93 11.99 7.49 1.55
CA PHE A 93 12.71 6.42 2.22
C PHE A 93 13.25 5.52 1.12
N LYS A 94 14.54 5.71 0.76
CA LYS A 94 15.23 4.80 -0.15
C LYS A 94 14.93 3.38 0.31
N ALA A 95 14.12 2.66 -0.47
CA ALA A 95 13.95 1.23 -0.33
C ALA A 95 15.31 0.62 -0.68
N THR A 96 16.24 0.68 0.26
CA THR A 96 17.48 -0.09 0.20
C THR A 96 17.01 -1.53 0.30
N ARG A 97 16.80 -2.15 -0.87
CA ARG A 97 16.88 -3.60 -1.01
C ARG A 97 18.23 -4.00 -0.44
N ASN A 98 18.28 -4.29 0.86
CA ASN A 98 19.36 -5.07 1.44
C ASN A 98 19.13 -6.49 0.91
N PHE A 99 19.64 -6.76 -0.30
CA PHE A 99 20.02 -8.11 -0.64
C PHE A 99 21.22 -8.44 0.24
N GLY A 100 20.94 -8.99 1.41
CA GLY A 100 21.94 -9.74 2.16
C GLY A 100 22.31 -10.95 1.32
N SER A 101 23.45 -10.86 0.66
CA SER A 101 24.27 -11.98 0.20
C SER A 101 24.65 -12.90 1.35
#